data_AF-A0A0N0U8M2-F1
#
_entry.id   AF-A0A0N0U8M2-F1
#
_cell.length_a   1.000
_cell.length_b   1.000
_cell.length_c   1.000
_cell.angle_alpha   90.00
_cell.angle_beta   90.00
_cell.angle_gamma   90.00
#
_symmetry.space_group_name_H-M   'P 1'
#
loop_
_entity.id
_entity.type
_entity.pdbx_description
1 polymer ?
#
loop_
_entity_poly.entity_id
_entity_poly.type
_entity_poly.pdbx_seq_one_letter_code
_entity_poly.pdbx_strand_id
1 'polypeptide(L)' 'IKHRIFAPYDHAHNARIDEQRYNQRSMTETVNSAVKRSLGFAVRARTWFREFREIALMCVVYNIKRAVKQ' A
#
# COMPACT_ATOMS: atom_id res chain seq x y z
N ILE A 1 5.62 -10.94 -1.43
CA ILE A 1 4.85 -11.60 -2.50
C ILE A 1 5.10 -13.08 -2.31
N LYS A 2 4.09 -13.95 -2.43
CA LYS A 2 4.34 -15.41 -2.43
C LYS A 2 5.31 -15.70 -3.57
N HIS A 3 6.46 -16.32 -3.25
CA HIS A 3 7.44 -16.68 -4.26
C HIS A 3 6.86 -17.74 -5.17
N ARG A 4 7.17 -17.62 -6.46
CA ARG A 4 6.99 -18.72 -7.39
C ARG A 4 8.01 -19.80 -7.02
N ILE A 5 7.54 -21.02 -6.87
CA ILE A 5 8.35 -22.12 -6.36
C ILE A 5 9.28 -22.61 -7.47
N PHE A 6 10.57 -22.33 -7.30
CA PHE A 6 11.65 -22.82 -8.17
C PHE A 6 12.68 -23.63 -7.38
N ALA A 7 12.81 -23.36 -6.08
CA ALA A 7 13.77 -24.00 -5.21
C ALA A 7 13.16 -24.30 -3.82
N PRO A 8 13.74 -25.26 -3.06
CA PRO A 8 13.21 -25.66 -1.76
C PRO A 8 13.10 -24.53 -0.73
N TYR A 9 13.94 -23.49 -0.83
CA TYR A 9 13.88 -22.34 0.08
C TYR A 9 12.64 -21.45 -0.14
N ASP A 10 12.02 -21.49 -1.33
CA ASP A 10 10.80 -20.72 -1.63
C ASP A 10 9.62 -21.21 -0.79
N HIS A 11 9.57 -22.53 -0.52
CA HIS A 11 8.57 -23.13 0.36
C HIS A 11 8.70 -22.58 1.79
N ALA A 12 9.92 -22.51 2.32
CA ALA A 12 10.17 -21.99 3.67
C ALA A 12 9.80 -20.50 3.77
N HIS A 13 10.04 -19.72 2.72
CA HIS A 13 9.63 -18.31 2.68
C HIS A 13 8.11 -18.17 2.63
N ASN A 14 7.43 -18.94 1.78
CA ASN A 14 5.98 -18.90 1.66
C ASN A 14 5.27 -19.39 2.93
N ALA A 15 5.84 -20.37 3.64
CA ALA A 15 5.29 -20.88 4.90
C ALA A 15 5.30 -19.85 6.04
N ARG A 16 6.18 -18.84 5.99
CA ARG A 16 6.22 -17.74 6.97
C ARG A 16 5.19 -16.65 6.71
N ILE A 17 4.52 -16.68 5.56
CA ILE A 17 3.54 -15.65 5.19
C ILE A 17 2.21 -15.98 5.84
N ASP A 18 1.71 -15.07 6.67
CA ASP A 18 0.35 -15.15 7.19
C ASP A 18 -0.69 -14.98 6.06
N GLU A 19 -1.52 -15.99 5.85
CA GLU A 19 -2.47 -16.01 4.73
C GLU A 19 -3.56 -14.96 4.86
N GLN A 20 -4.07 -14.72 6.07
CA GLN A 20 -5.14 -13.73 6.31
C GLN A 20 -4.66 -12.32 5.95
N ARG A 21 -3.46 -11.95 6.38
CA ARG A 21 -2.84 -10.66 6.07
C ARG A 21 -2.44 -10.57 4.60
N TYR A 22 -1.99 -11.66 4.00
CA TYR A 22 -1.65 -11.70 2.58
C TYR A 22 -2.87 -11.44 1.69
N ASN A 23 -4.04 -11.97 2.05
CA ASN A 23 -5.29 -11.77 1.31
C ASN A 23 -5.77 -10.31 1.30
N GLN A 24 -5.37 -9.49 2.27
CA GLN A 24 -5.71 -8.05 2.33
C GLN A 24 -4.79 -7.16 1.49
N ARG A 25 -3.71 -7.74 0.94
CA ARG A 25 -2.72 -7.00 0.17
C ARG A 25 -3.31 -6.34 -1.08
N SER A 26 -4.13 -7.07 -1.83
CA SER A 26 -4.75 -6.58 -3.07
C SER A 26 -5.56 -5.31 -2.81
N MET A 27 -6.36 -5.30 -1.74
CA MET A 27 -7.13 -4.15 -1.30
C MET A 27 -6.24 -2.93 -1.00
N THR A 28 -5.13 -3.16 -0.30
CA THR A 28 -4.15 -2.10 0.01
C THR A 28 -3.50 -1.55 -1.26
N GLU A 29 -3.14 -2.42 -2.20
CA GLU A 29 -2.55 -2.03 -3.50
C GLU A 29 -3.55 -1.22 -4.35
N THR A 30 -4.83 -1.63 -4.37
CA THR A 30 -5.90 -0.89 -5.06
C THR A 30 -6.07 0.51 -4.47
N VAL A 31 -6.16 0.64 -3.14
CA VAL A 31 -6.29 1.95 -2.48
C VAL A 31 -5.09 2.82 -2.77
N ASN A 32 -3.86 2.30 -2.65
CA ASN A 32 -2.64 3.04 -2.94
C ASN A 32 -2.60 3.52 -4.40
N SER A 33 -3.01 2.68 -5.35
CA SER A 33 -3.11 3.07 -6.77
C SER A 33 -4.13 4.19 -6.98
N ALA A 34 -5.29 4.10 -6.33
CA ALA A 34 -6.34 5.13 -6.43
C ALA A 34 -5.90 6.48 -5.82
N VAL A 35 -5.22 6.46 -4.68
CA VAL A 35 -4.63 7.65 -4.06
C VAL A 35 -3.63 8.31 -5.00
N LYS A 36 -2.70 7.52 -5.56
CA LYS A 36 -1.67 8.02 -6.50
C LYS A 36 -2.26 8.63 -7.77
N ARG A 37 -3.30 8.01 -8.35
CA ARG A 37 -3.97 8.55 -9.55
C ARG A 37 -4.74 9.84 -9.27
N SER A 38 -5.28 10.01 -8.06
CA SER A 38 -6.14 11.15 -7.72
C SER A 38 -5.38 12.36 -7.16
N LEU A 39 -4.33 12.13 -6.36
CA LEU A 39 -3.57 13.18 -5.67
C LEU A 39 -2.14 13.34 -6.20
N GLY A 40 -1.70 12.47 -7.12
CA GLY A 40 -0.35 12.44 -7.66
C GLY A 40 0.53 11.39 -6.98
N PHE A 41 1.68 11.12 -7.58
CA PHE A 41 2.65 10.13 -7.09
C PHE A 41 3.86 10.75 -6.38
N ALA A 42 4.22 11.98 -6.74
CA ALA A 42 5.42 12.63 -6.22
C ALA A 42 5.15 13.28 -4.86
N VAL A 43 6.08 13.06 -3.93
CA VAL A 43 6.10 13.72 -2.62
C VAL A 43 7.06 14.91 -2.73
N ARG A 44 6.66 16.08 -2.19
CA ARG A 44 7.37 17.35 -2.38
C ARG A 44 8.22 17.74 -1.17
N ALA A 45 8.01 17.10 -0.03
CA ALA A 45 8.84 17.31 1.13
C ALA A 45 10.31 16.89 0.86
N ARG A 46 11.21 17.42 1.71
CA ARG A 46 12.66 17.16 1.60
C ARG A 46 13.23 16.52 2.86
N THR A 47 12.37 16.28 3.85
CA THR A 47 12.74 15.68 5.14
C THR A 47 11.87 14.47 5.38
N TRP A 48 12.48 13.37 5.81
CA TRP A 48 11.82 12.07 5.95
C TRP A 48 10.51 12.13 6.75
N PHE A 49 10.49 12.85 7.86
CA PHE A 49 9.27 12.97 8.67
C PHE A 49 8.14 13.72 7.95
N ARG A 50 8.48 14.71 7.12
CA ARG A 50 7.50 15.44 6.32
C ARG A 50 7.00 14.62 5.13
N GLU A 51 7.85 13.80 4.52
CA GLU A 51 7.45 12.83 3.49
C GLU A 51 6.36 11.88 4.02
N PHE A 52 6.60 11.31 5.20
CA PHE A 52 5.64 10.44 5.87
C PHE A 52 4.30 11.14 6.11
N ARG A 53 4.34 12.38 6.62
CA ARG A 53 3.13 13.16 6.89
C ARG A 53 2.40 13.53 5.60
N GLU A 54 3.12 13.83 4.53
CA GLU A 54 2.52 14.15 3.22
C GLU A 54 1.75 12.94 2.69
N ILE A 55 2.34 11.74 2.74
CA ILE A 55 1.66 10.49 2.36
C ILE A 55 0.43 10.23 3.24
N ALA A 56 0.56 10.39 4.57
CA ALA A 56 -0.56 10.20 5.50
C ALA A 56 -1.71 11.18 5.21
N LEU A 57 -1.40 12.45 4.94
CA LEU A 57 -2.39 13.47 4.55
C LEU A 57 -3.08 13.12 3.24
N MET A 58 -2.35 12.62 2.23
CA MET A 58 -2.95 12.18 0.97
C MET A 58 -3.98 11.06 1.20
N CYS A 59 -3.67 10.08 2.04
CA CYS A 59 -4.62 9.02 2.41
C CYS A 59 -5.86 9.57 3.14
N VAL A 60 -5.68 10.49 4.09
CA VAL A 60 -6.79 11.13 4.83
C VAL A 60 -7.69 11.92 3.87
N VAL A 61 -7.10 12.75 3.01
CA VAL A 61 -7.84 13.55 2.02
C VAL A 61 -8.61 12.64 1.06
N TYR A 62 -7.99 11.54 0.60
CA TYR A 62 -8.67 10.56 -0.24
C TYR A 62 -9.90 9.96 0.45
N ASN A 63 -9.77 9.58 1.72
CA ASN A 63 -10.89 9.03 2.51
C ASN A 63 -12.01 10.05 2.72
N ILE A 64 -11.69 11.31 3.01
CA ILE A 64 -12.69 12.39 3.16
C ILE A 64 -13.42 12.61 1.83
N LYS A 65 -12.69 12.74 0.71
CA LYS A 65 -13.29 12.89 -0.62
C LYS A 65 -14.21 11.72 -0.97
N ARG A 66 -13.82 10.50 -0.60
CA ARG A 66 -14.64 9.30 -0.80
C ARG A 66 -15.90 9.31 0.07
N ALA A 67 -15.79 9.71 1.33
CA ALA A 67 -16.92 9.79 2.26
C ALA A 67 -17.94 10.86 1.88
N VAL A 68 -17.50 11.99 1.33
CA VAL A 68 -18.39 13.08 0.87
C VAL A 68 -19.07 12.76 -0.46
N LYS A 69 -18.47 11.90 -1.29
CA LYS A 69 -19.04 11.51 -2.59
C LYS A 69 -20.08 10.38 -2.47
N GLN A 70 -20.10 9.67 -1.35
CA GLN A 70 -21.15 8.72 -1.00
C GLN A 70 -22.30 9.42 -0.30
#